data_AF-A0A819EAG0-F1
#
_entry.id   AF-A0A819EAG0-F1
#
_cell.length_a   1.000
_cell.length_b   1.000
_cell.length_c   1.000
_cell.angle_alpha   90.00
_cell.angle_beta   90.00
_cell.angle_gamma   90.00
#
_symmetry.space_group_name_H-M   'P 1'
#
loop_
_entity.id
_entity.type
_entity.pdbx_description
1 polymer ?
#
loop_
_entity_poly.entity_id
_entity_poly.type
_entity_poly.pdbx_seq_one_letter_code
_entity_poly.pdbx_strand_id
1 'polypeptide(L)'
;MNELKQHEEVELQKQQEQKQQKENENEHHLRSRTLSNFILKHQQTSPSLPQPKRLHRRRRHTDSSAVATVAQVSAPEPSSPKKKGDVKRSIWVLEGKGRIRQSDSKGELRKRWAVSALISPEGYHLESVDIFACSEDHNMNSERFIKWITDTSIKLRIQHGDKDRIALVLDNAPWHNVLTPESVVPKRSWCKKDIQKWLEDHNLKFNDHAVKAELLELAVKNATPKEFKTDVAAAQFSIEIVRLPYRHSTLNPIELSWNTLKQYVRDNNTTYRSNDVYNLITEYMASVDKKLATSFFAHVEQVEQTFIDGDSFVEKEIEPDLVEESTDTEDDDEDE
;
A
#
# COMPACT_ATOMS: atom_id res chain seq x y z
N MET A 1 -14.22 27.92 -52.08
CA MET A 1 -14.82 28.68 -50.94
C MET A 1 -15.13 27.75 -49.77
N ASN A 2 -16.10 26.83 -49.87
CA ASN A 2 -16.41 25.93 -48.73
C ASN A 2 -15.24 25.02 -48.32
N GLU A 3 -14.58 24.36 -49.28
CA GLU A 3 -13.54 23.35 -48.99
C GLU A 3 -12.34 23.94 -48.24
N LEU A 4 -11.93 25.18 -48.56
CA LEU A 4 -10.88 25.89 -47.84
C LEU A 4 -11.25 26.14 -46.37
N LYS A 5 -12.48 26.57 -46.10
CA LYS A 5 -12.96 26.77 -44.72
C LYS A 5 -13.01 25.47 -43.93
N GLN A 6 -13.44 24.37 -44.55
CA GLN A 6 -13.43 23.05 -43.91
C GLN A 6 -11.99 22.57 -43.62
N HIS A 7 -11.01 22.91 -44.47
CA HIS A 7 -9.62 22.60 -44.19
C HIS A 7 -9.04 23.42 -43.03
N GLU A 8 -9.34 24.73 -42.97
CA GLU A 8 -8.94 25.60 -41.84
C GLU A 8 -9.57 25.13 -40.51
N GLU A 9 -10.85 24.76 -40.52
CA GLU A 9 -11.57 24.26 -39.35
C GLU A 9 -10.97 22.95 -38.81
N VAL A 10 -10.61 22.01 -39.70
CA VAL A 10 -9.94 20.75 -39.34
C VAL A 10 -8.51 20.96 -38.84
N GLU A 11 -7.76 21.95 -39.36
CA GLU A 11 -6.45 22.31 -38.78
C GLU A 11 -6.59 22.95 -37.40
N LEU A 12 -7.55 23.86 -37.21
CA LEU A 12 -7.79 24.52 -35.93
C LEU A 12 -8.14 23.50 -34.84
N GLN A 13 -8.99 22.52 -35.16
CA GLN A 13 -9.37 21.45 -34.24
C GLN A 13 -8.17 20.57 -33.86
N LYS A 14 -7.32 20.18 -34.82
CA LYS A 14 -6.07 19.45 -34.53
C LYS A 14 -5.09 20.24 -33.66
N GLN A 15 -5.02 21.57 -33.83
CA GLN A 15 -4.19 22.42 -32.98
C GLN A 15 -4.73 22.50 -31.54
N GLN A 16 -6.06 22.54 -31.36
CA GLN A 16 -6.71 22.49 -30.05
C GLN A 16 -6.47 21.14 -29.35
N GLU A 17 -6.64 20.01 -30.06
CA GLU A 17 -6.35 18.67 -29.55
C GLU A 17 -4.88 18.53 -29.10
N GLN A 18 -3.92 18.98 -29.91
CA GLN A 18 -2.50 18.98 -29.52
C GLN A 18 -2.16 19.92 -28.36
N LYS A 19 -2.93 21.00 -28.15
CA LYS A 19 -2.78 21.88 -26.98
C LYS A 19 -3.29 21.20 -25.73
N GLN A 20 -4.50 20.65 -25.77
CA GLN A 20 -5.11 19.89 -24.67
C GLN A 20 -4.23 18.71 -24.26
N GLN A 21 -3.68 17.96 -25.22
CA GLN A 21 -2.81 16.83 -24.93
C GLN A 21 -1.51 17.25 -24.23
N LYS A 22 -0.91 18.38 -24.61
CA LYS A 22 0.28 18.95 -23.92
C LYS A 22 -0.04 19.50 -22.53
N GLU A 23 -1.25 20.02 -22.32
CA GLU A 23 -1.71 20.51 -21.02
C GLU A 23 -1.93 19.32 -20.07
N ASN A 24 -2.59 18.25 -20.53
CA ASN A 24 -2.75 17.00 -19.79
C ASN A 24 -1.38 16.33 -19.49
N GLU A 25 -0.43 16.31 -20.45
CA GLU A 25 0.93 15.79 -20.23
C GLU A 25 1.71 16.59 -19.18
N ASN A 26 1.59 17.92 -19.19
CA ASN A 26 2.21 18.79 -18.18
C ASN A 26 1.58 18.59 -16.80
N GLU A 27 0.25 18.46 -16.72
CA GLU A 27 -0.44 18.23 -15.45
C GLU A 27 -0.08 16.87 -14.85
N HIS A 28 -0.05 15.80 -15.66
CA HIS A 28 0.44 14.48 -15.23
C HIS A 28 1.90 14.53 -14.76
N HIS A 29 2.78 15.27 -15.45
CA HIS A 29 4.16 15.47 -15.01
C HIS A 29 4.24 16.30 -13.70
N LEU A 30 3.30 17.21 -13.45
CA LEU A 30 3.23 17.96 -12.19
C LEU A 30 2.78 17.04 -11.04
N ARG A 31 1.66 16.33 -11.21
CA ARG A 31 1.13 15.35 -10.24
C ARG A 31 2.16 14.29 -9.85
N SER A 32 2.87 13.71 -10.83
CA SER A 32 3.94 12.74 -10.60
C SER A 32 5.10 13.29 -9.74
N ARG A 33 5.40 14.59 -9.85
CA ARG A 33 6.37 15.27 -8.96
C ARG A 33 5.80 15.50 -7.57
N THR A 34 4.53 15.89 -7.44
CA THR A 34 3.86 16.05 -6.14
C THR A 34 3.87 14.75 -5.35
N LEU A 35 3.48 13.63 -5.98
CA LEU A 35 3.48 12.28 -5.40
C LEU A 35 4.89 11.85 -4.95
N SER A 36 5.90 12.06 -5.79
CA SER A 36 7.32 11.80 -5.44
C SER A 36 7.77 12.64 -4.24
N ASN A 37 7.39 13.92 -4.19
CA ASN A 37 7.76 14.85 -3.13
C ASN A 37 7.01 14.55 -1.83
N PHE A 38 5.75 14.13 -1.89
CA PHE A 38 4.92 13.73 -0.75
C PHE A 38 5.52 12.49 -0.05
N ILE A 39 5.86 11.45 -0.83
CA ILE A 39 6.57 10.26 -0.33
C ILE A 39 7.91 10.66 0.30
N LEU A 40 8.68 11.56 -0.31
CA LEU A 40 9.94 12.07 0.25
C LEU A 40 9.74 12.90 1.53
N LYS A 41 8.72 13.78 1.61
CA LYS A 41 8.42 14.66 2.76
C LYS A 41 8.03 13.81 3.98
N HIS A 42 7.17 12.80 3.80
CA HIS A 42 6.78 11.89 4.88
C HIS A 42 7.82 10.81 5.24
N GLN A 43 8.79 10.52 4.38
CA GLN A 43 9.97 9.72 4.76
C GLN A 43 11.02 10.53 5.55
N GLN A 44 11.00 11.87 5.47
CA GLN A 44 12.02 12.74 6.08
C GLN A 44 11.69 13.23 7.49
N THR A 45 10.56 12.84 8.09
CA THR A 45 10.23 13.16 9.49
C THR A 45 10.99 12.27 10.49
N SER A 46 12.32 12.34 10.46
CA SER A 46 13.26 11.81 11.46
C SER A 46 14.61 12.54 11.32
N PRO A 47 15.25 12.98 12.42
CA PRO A 47 16.28 14.02 12.34
C PRO A 47 17.65 13.59 11.76
N SER A 48 17.92 14.10 10.56
CA SER A 48 19.20 14.61 10.02
C SER A 48 20.47 13.74 9.94
N LEU A 49 20.97 13.61 8.68
CA LEU A 49 22.37 13.75 8.16
C LEU A 49 22.69 12.69 7.05
N PRO A 50 23.70 12.91 6.16
CA PRO A 50 23.74 13.93 5.11
C PRO A 50 23.80 13.35 3.66
N GLN A 51 23.51 14.17 2.64
CA GLN A 51 23.33 13.77 1.23
C GLN A 51 24.55 13.99 0.28
N PRO A 52 24.88 13.04 -0.62
CA PRO A 52 25.74 13.25 -1.79
C PRO A 52 24.96 13.51 -3.11
N LYS A 53 25.68 13.88 -4.19
CA LYS A 53 25.19 14.52 -5.46
C LYS A 53 25.94 13.87 -6.65
N ARG A 54 25.54 13.83 -7.94
CA ARG A 54 24.49 14.38 -8.86
C ARG A 54 24.65 13.58 -10.20
N LEU A 55 23.82 13.52 -11.27
CA LEU A 55 22.42 13.84 -11.67
C LEU A 55 22.18 13.22 -13.09
N HIS A 56 20.94 13.22 -13.62
CA HIS A 56 20.50 12.80 -14.99
C HIS A 56 20.35 11.26 -15.22
N ARG A 57 19.48 10.77 -16.12
CA ARG A 57 18.88 11.36 -17.36
C ARG A 57 17.43 10.89 -17.63
N ARG A 58 16.53 11.82 -18.00
CA ARG A 58 15.14 11.54 -18.46
C ARG A 58 15.08 10.61 -19.68
N ARG A 59 14.12 9.66 -19.69
CA ARG A 59 13.41 9.15 -20.88
C ARG A 59 11.91 8.97 -20.54
N ARG A 60 11.06 8.75 -21.55
CA ARG A 60 9.58 8.79 -21.45
C ARG A 60 9.02 7.55 -20.74
N HIS A 61 7.84 7.70 -20.14
CA HIS A 61 7.21 6.72 -19.26
C HIS A 61 6.18 5.86 -20.01
N THR A 62 6.12 4.58 -19.64
CA THR A 62 4.97 3.67 -19.77
C THR A 62 5.04 2.78 -18.52
N ASP A 63 4.53 3.29 -17.41
CA ASP A 63 4.70 2.65 -16.10
C ASP A 63 3.51 1.75 -15.79
N SER A 64 3.74 0.44 -15.84
CA SER A 64 2.76 -0.57 -15.49
C SER A 64 2.77 -0.80 -13.98
N SER A 65 2.01 0.02 -13.25
CA SER A 65 1.78 -0.21 -11.82
C SER A 65 0.77 -1.34 -11.61
N ALA A 66 1.06 -2.22 -10.66
CA ALA A 66 0.14 -3.24 -10.17
C ALA A 66 0.11 -3.22 -8.64
N VAL A 67 -0.97 -3.70 -8.05
CA VAL A 67 -1.26 -3.56 -6.62
C VAL A 67 -1.40 -4.94 -6.00
N ALA A 68 -0.57 -5.26 -5.00
CA ALA A 68 -0.54 -6.52 -4.29
C ALA A 68 -1.03 -6.36 -2.85
N THR A 69 -2.00 -7.17 -2.44
CA THR A 69 -2.44 -7.26 -1.03
C THR A 69 -3.04 -8.64 -0.79
N VAL A 70 -3.04 -9.07 0.47
CA VAL A 70 -3.66 -10.33 0.93
C VAL A 70 -4.97 -10.02 1.64
N ALA A 71 -6.09 -10.55 1.16
CA ALA A 71 -7.40 -10.38 1.81
C ALA A 71 -7.96 -11.69 2.36
N GLN A 72 -8.76 -11.57 3.43
CA GLN A 72 -9.56 -12.66 3.96
C GLN A 72 -11.02 -12.52 3.51
N VAL A 73 -11.61 -13.64 3.09
CA VAL A 73 -13.02 -13.78 2.72
C VAL A 73 -13.64 -14.90 3.56
N SER A 74 -14.76 -14.60 4.21
CA SER A 74 -15.47 -15.51 5.11
C SER A 74 -16.96 -15.56 4.76
N ALA A 75 -17.55 -16.76 4.79
CA ALA A 75 -18.95 -16.97 4.41
C ALA A 75 -19.92 -16.40 5.47
N PRO A 76 -21.00 -15.71 5.06
CA PRO A 76 -22.02 -15.18 5.97
C PRO A 76 -22.89 -16.28 6.62
N GLU A 77 -23.81 -15.88 7.50
CA GLU A 77 -24.88 -16.76 8.02
C GLU A 77 -26.12 -16.74 7.11
N PRO A 78 -26.89 -17.84 7.02
CA PRO A 78 -28.20 -17.86 6.35
C PRO A 78 -29.21 -17.00 7.12
N SER A 79 -29.90 -16.09 6.42
CA SER A 79 -30.84 -15.15 7.04
C SER A 79 -32.30 -15.65 6.97
N SER A 80 -32.94 -15.76 8.14
CA SER A 80 -34.38 -15.98 8.29
C SER A 80 -35.16 -14.65 8.25
N PRO A 81 -36.47 -14.64 7.91
CA PRO A 81 -37.20 -13.41 7.62
C PRO A 81 -37.27 -12.40 8.78
N LYS A 82 -37.16 -11.12 8.42
CA LYS A 82 -36.94 -9.98 9.33
C LYS A 82 -38.16 -9.66 10.22
N LYS A 83 -37.89 -9.08 11.39
CA LYS A 83 -38.86 -8.31 12.18
C LYS A 83 -38.32 -6.90 12.42
N LYS A 84 -39.21 -5.90 12.52
CA LYS A 84 -38.82 -4.48 12.75
C LYS A 84 -37.97 -4.34 14.03
N GLY A 85 -36.83 -3.66 13.92
CA GLY A 85 -35.89 -3.44 15.03
C GLY A 85 -34.41 -3.62 14.69
N ASP A 86 -34.03 -3.81 13.42
CA ASP A 86 -32.66 -4.09 13.00
C ASP A 86 -31.67 -2.94 13.32
N VAL A 87 -30.95 -3.07 14.43
CA VAL A 87 -29.66 -2.39 14.63
C VAL A 87 -28.69 -2.88 13.55
N LYS A 88 -27.97 -1.97 12.88
CA LYS A 88 -26.90 -2.30 11.92
C LYS A 88 -25.87 -3.22 12.60
N ARG A 89 -25.91 -4.52 12.32
CA ARG A 89 -24.83 -5.44 12.73
C ARG A 89 -23.62 -5.18 11.84
N SER A 90 -22.52 -4.75 12.44
CA SER A 90 -21.24 -4.63 11.75
C SER A 90 -20.76 -6.02 11.32
N ILE A 91 -20.17 -6.11 10.13
CA ILE A 91 -19.45 -7.31 9.67
C ILE A 91 -18.10 -7.45 10.41
N TRP A 92 -17.69 -6.39 11.12
CA TRP A 92 -16.53 -6.34 11.98
C TRP A 92 -16.90 -6.57 13.45
N VAL A 93 -16.11 -7.41 14.13
CA VAL A 93 -16.11 -7.56 15.58
C VAL A 93 -15.37 -6.37 16.18
N LEU A 94 -16.09 -5.52 16.94
CA LEU A 94 -15.46 -4.58 17.86
C LEU A 94 -14.83 -5.37 19.02
N GLU A 95 -13.76 -4.85 19.61
CA GLU A 95 -13.00 -5.56 20.65
C GLU A 95 -13.87 -5.98 21.84
N GLY A 96 -13.79 -7.27 22.19
CA GLY A 96 -14.43 -7.83 23.39
C GLY A 96 -15.72 -8.63 23.12
N LYS A 97 -15.70 -9.91 23.54
CA LYS A 97 -16.87 -10.77 23.80
C LYS A 97 -17.68 -11.26 22.57
N GLY A 98 -17.03 -11.49 21.43
CA GLY A 98 -17.56 -12.33 20.35
C GLY A 98 -16.92 -13.73 20.31
N ARG A 99 -17.55 -14.76 20.89
CA ARG A 99 -17.06 -16.15 20.74
C ARG A 99 -17.29 -16.65 19.31
N ILE A 100 -16.26 -17.20 18.68
CA ILE A 100 -16.37 -17.93 17.41
C ILE A 100 -17.37 -19.09 17.60
N ARG A 101 -18.44 -19.10 16.79
CA ARG A 101 -19.31 -20.28 16.66
C ARG A 101 -18.61 -21.30 15.76
N GLN A 102 -17.90 -22.23 16.38
CA GLN A 102 -17.43 -23.45 15.71
C GLN A 102 -18.62 -24.35 15.36
N SER A 103 -18.44 -25.18 14.32
CA SER A 103 -19.44 -26.05 13.67
C SER A 103 -20.66 -25.35 13.05
N ASP A 104 -21.06 -25.85 11.88
CA ASP A 104 -22.47 -25.82 11.46
C ASP A 104 -23.28 -26.89 12.22
N SER A 105 -24.56 -27.07 11.90
CA SER A 105 -25.39 -28.13 12.51
C SER A 105 -25.06 -29.56 12.04
N LYS A 106 -23.93 -29.77 11.35
CA LYS A 106 -23.41 -31.08 10.92
C LYS A 106 -21.99 -31.38 11.42
N GLY A 107 -21.31 -30.42 12.04
CA GLY A 107 -19.98 -30.59 12.61
C GLY A 107 -18.82 -30.22 11.69
N GLU A 108 -19.05 -29.68 10.48
CA GLU A 108 -17.94 -29.19 9.65
C GLU A 108 -17.42 -27.85 10.17
N LEU A 109 -16.09 -27.73 10.25
CA LEU A 109 -15.42 -26.46 10.56
C LEU A 109 -15.56 -25.51 9.37
N ARG A 110 -16.13 -24.32 9.61
CA ARG A 110 -16.17 -23.22 8.62
C ARG A 110 -14.75 -22.78 8.25
N LYS A 111 -14.21 -23.35 7.18
CA LYS A 111 -12.95 -22.91 6.55
C LYS A 111 -13.07 -21.44 6.14
N ARG A 112 -12.06 -20.62 6.47
CA ARG A 112 -11.89 -19.28 5.89
C ARG A 112 -10.99 -19.38 4.67
N TRP A 113 -11.19 -18.50 3.70
CA TRP A 113 -10.29 -18.38 2.56
C TRP A 113 -9.49 -17.09 2.68
N ALA A 114 -8.18 -17.18 2.53
CA ALA A 114 -7.33 -16.05 2.22
C ALA A 114 -6.97 -16.06 0.74
N VAL A 115 -6.78 -14.87 0.18
CA VAL A 115 -6.42 -14.68 -1.23
C VAL A 115 -5.30 -13.66 -1.34
N SER A 116 -4.23 -14.04 -2.01
CA SER A 116 -3.17 -13.12 -2.48
C SER A 116 -3.35 -12.91 -3.97
N ALA A 117 -3.38 -11.66 -4.44
CA ALA A 117 -3.52 -11.37 -5.88
C ALA A 117 -2.88 -10.03 -6.26
N LEU A 118 -2.58 -9.86 -7.54
CA LEU A 118 -2.31 -8.57 -8.18
C LEU A 118 -3.51 -8.07 -8.97
N ILE A 119 -3.82 -6.78 -8.84
CA ILE A 119 -4.73 -6.04 -9.73
C ILE A 119 -4.01 -4.87 -10.40
N SER A 120 -4.34 -4.59 -11.65
CA SER A 120 -3.94 -3.39 -12.40
C SER A 120 -5.19 -2.77 -13.06
N PRO A 121 -5.10 -1.61 -13.75
CA PRO A 121 -6.23 -1.06 -14.48
C PRO A 121 -6.82 -2.00 -15.55
N GLU A 122 -6.07 -3.01 -16.02
CA GLU A 122 -6.52 -4.01 -16.99
C GLU A 122 -7.38 -5.14 -16.37
N GLY A 123 -7.35 -5.33 -15.05
CA GLY A 123 -8.00 -6.43 -14.34
C GLY A 123 -7.09 -7.11 -13.30
N TYR A 124 -7.51 -8.29 -12.80
CA TYR A 124 -6.64 -9.16 -12.02
C TYR A 124 -5.60 -9.86 -12.90
N HIS A 125 -4.33 -9.88 -12.49
CA HIS A 125 -3.33 -10.77 -13.08
C HIS A 125 -3.58 -12.20 -12.56
N LEU A 126 -4.45 -12.94 -13.24
CA LEU A 126 -5.01 -14.21 -12.77
C LEU A 126 -3.95 -15.26 -12.41
N GLU A 127 -2.80 -15.29 -13.09
CA GLU A 127 -1.71 -16.22 -12.76
C GLU A 127 -1.04 -15.94 -11.40
N SER A 128 -1.28 -14.77 -10.80
CA SER A 128 -0.81 -14.44 -9.43
C SER A 128 -1.76 -14.88 -8.33
N VAL A 129 -2.98 -15.31 -8.67
CA VAL A 129 -4.03 -15.59 -7.68
C VAL A 129 -3.69 -16.84 -6.87
N ASP A 130 -3.41 -16.63 -5.58
CA ASP A 130 -3.19 -17.68 -4.58
C ASP A 130 -4.35 -17.70 -3.58
N ILE A 131 -5.29 -18.63 -3.77
CA ILE A 131 -6.44 -18.84 -2.87
C ILE A 131 -6.15 -20.05 -1.98
N PHE A 132 -6.12 -19.85 -0.67
CA PHE A 132 -5.78 -20.92 0.29
C PHE A 132 -6.66 -20.90 1.54
N ALA A 133 -6.92 -22.09 2.09
CA ALA A 133 -7.73 -22.24 3.30
C ALA A 133 -6.91 -21.89 4.55
N CYS A 134 -7.50 -21.10 5.45
CA CYS A 134 -6.91 -20.80 6.75
C CYS A 134 -7.55 -21.68 7.83
N SER A 135 -6.70 -22.33 8.63
CA SER A 135 -7.10 -23.08 9.83
C SER A 135 -7.38 -22.16 11.03
N GLU A 136 -6.65 -21.05 11.12
CA GLU A 136 -6.75 -20.03 12.15
C GLU A 136 -6.84 -18.63 11.53
N ASP A 137 -7.11 -17.62 12.36
CA ASP A 137 -7.36 -16.24 11.94
C ASP A 137 -6.18 -15.57 11.19
N HIS A 138 -4.96 -16.13 11.26
CA HIS A 138 -3.73 -15.51 10.74
C HIS A 138 -2.79 -16.47 9.97
N ASN A 139 -3.30 -17.38 9.14
CA ASN A 139 -2.47 -18.32 8.35
C ASN A 139 -1.55 -17.69 7.28
N MET A 140 -1.56 -16.35 7.04
CA MET A 140 -0.57 -15.72 6.17
C MET A 140 0.69 -15.40 6.98
N ASN A 141 1.82 -16.00 6.58
CA ASN A 141 3.13 -15.73 7.16
C ASN A 141 4.08 -15.14 6.10
N SER A 142 5.20 -14.59 6.56
CA SER A 142 6.20 -13.97 5.68
C SER A 142 6.85 -14.95 4.71
N GLU A 143 7.05 -16.22 5.08
CA GLU A 143 7.65 -17.22 4.20
C GLU A 143 6.75 -17.51 2.99
N ARG A 144 5.43 -17.67 3.20
CA ARG A 144 4.46 -17.80 2.11
C ARG A 144 4.43 -16.54 1.26
N PHE A 145 4.40 -15.36 1.86
CA PHE A 145 4.35 -14.10 1.11
C PHE A 145 5.62 -13.87 0.28
N ILE A 146 6.81 -14.14 0.82
CA ILE A 146 8.08 -14.05 0.09
C ILE A 146 8.12 -15.06 -1.06
N LYS A 147 7.63 -16.29 -0.87
CA LYS A 147 7.50 -17.22 -2.00
C LYS A 147 6.54 -16.70 -3.06
N TRP A 148 5.36 -16.23 -2.64
CA TRP A 148 4.31 -15.72 -3.54
C TRP A 148 4.77 -14.52 -4.37
N ILE A 149 5.42 -13.53 -3.75
CA ILE A 149 5.92 -12.35 -4.46
C ILE A 149 7.05 -12.75 -5.44
N THR A 150 7.92 -13.70 -5.06
CA THR A 150 8.97 -14.24 -5.94
C THR A 150 8.39 -14.97 -7.16
N ASP A 151 7.48 -15.93 -6.94
CA ASP A 151 6.78 -16.66 -8.01
C ASP A 151 6.05 -15.70 -8.97
N THR A 152 5.50 -14.61 -8.42
CA THR A 152 4.76 -13.59 -9.17
C THR A 152 5.69 -12.65 -9.93
N SER A 153 6.82 -12.25 -9.35
CA SER A 153 7.86 -11.46 -10.04
C SER A 153 8.42 -12.18 -11.27
N ILE A 154 8.59 -13.51 -11.19
CA ILE A 154 8.98 -14.35 -12.33
C ILE A 154 7.92 -14.30 -13.44
N LYS A 155 6.63 -14.50 -13.11
CA LYS A 155 5.52 -14.45 -14.08
C LYS A 155 5.42 -13.10 -14.78
N LEU A 156 5.49 -12.02 -14.01
CA LEU A 156 5.48 -10.65 -14.54
C LEU A 156 6.62 -10.42 -15.53
N ARG A 157 7.84 -10.92 -15.25
CA ARG A 157 8.96 -10.79 -16.20
C ARG A 157 8.84 -11.71 -17.42
N ILE A 158 8.20 -12.86 -17.31
CA ILE A 158 7.87 -13.69 -18.49
C ILE A 158 6.83 -12.98 -19.38
N GLN A 159 5.84 -12.31 -18.79
CA GLN A 159 4.79 -11.60 -19.54
C GLN A 159 5.26 -10.27 -20.16
N HIS A 160 6.06 -9.48 -19.43
CA HIS A 160 6.44 -8.11 -19.81
C HIS A 160 7.90 -7.97 -20.30
N GLY A 161 8.76 -8.97 -20.07
CA GLY A 161 10.19 -8.89 -20.35
C GLY A 161 10.94 -7.84 -19.52
N ASP A 162 12.19 -7.58 -19.89
CA ASP A 162 13.12 -6.74 -19.09
C ASP A 162 13.01 -5.22 -19.38
N LYS A 163 12.10 -4.80 -20.27
CA LYS A 163 11.98 -3.40 -20.72
C LYS A 163 10.96 -2.60 -19.91
N ASP A 164 9.89 -3.24 -19.46
CA ASP A 164 8.82 -2.58 -18.73
C ASP A 164 9.25 -2.28 -17.30
N ARG A 165 9.04 -1.04 -16.86
CA ARG A 165 9.11 -0.72 -15.42
C ARG A 165 7.82 -1.21 -14.76
N ILE A 166 8.00 -2.02 -13.72
CA ILE A 166 6.91 -2.62 -12.95
C ILE A 166 7.12 -2.21 -11.50
N ALA A 167 6.12 -1.55 -10.94
CA ALA A 167 6.05 -1.19 -9.54
C ALA A 167 4.88 -1.94 -8.89
N LEU A 168 5.15 -2.62 -7.77
CA LEU A 168 4.14 -3.31 -6.98
C LEU A 168 3.82 -2.49 -5.74
N VAL A 169 2.58 -1.99 -5.66
CA VAL A 169 2.08 -1.24 -4.50
C VAL A 169 1.62 -2.23 -3.42
N LEU A 170 2.16 -2.08 -2.21
CA LEU A 170 1.83 -2.88 -1.03
C LEU A 170 1.26 -2.03 0.11
N ASP A 171 0.38 -2.63 0.91
CA ASP A 171 0.02 -2.12 2.23
C ASP A 171 1.13 -2.42 3.26
N ASN A 172 0.97 -1.90 4.48
CA ASN A 172 1.96 -2.04 5.55
C ASN A 172 1.80 -3.29 6.43
N ALA A 173 1.17 -4.37 5.93
CA ALA A 173 1.01 -5.59 6.70
C ALA A 173 2.36 -6.16 7.22
N PRO A 174 2.43 -6.73 8.44
CA PRO A 174 3.70 -7.13 9.05
C PRO A 174 4.52 -8.14 8.22
N TRP A 175 3.85 -9.01 7.45
CA TRP A 175 4.52 -10.00 6.59
C TRP A 175 5.10 -9.40 5.29
N HIS A 176 4.65 -8.22 4.84
CA HIS A 176 5.29 -7.44 3.76
C HIS A 176 6.55 -6.70 4.25
N ASN A 177 6.66 -6.50 5.56
CA ASN A 177 7.61 -5.61 6.24
C ASN A 177 8.66 -6.37 7.08
N VAL A 178 8.99 -7.60 6.68
CA VAL A 178 10.08 -8.37 7.32
C VAL A 178 11.44 -7.91 6.79
N LEU A 179 12.26 -7.39 7.69
CA LEU A 179 13.62 -6.91 7.43
C LEU A 179 14.56 -8.05 7.00
N THR A 180 15.58 -7.73 6.21
CA THR A 180 16.77 -8.61 6.05
C THR A 180 17.52 -8.73 7.38
N PRO A 181 18.20 -9.86 7.68
CA PRO A 181 18.95 -10.03 8.94
C PRO A 181 19.89 -8.87 9.26
N GLU A 182 20.53 -8.33 8.24
CA GLU A 182 21.48 -7.22 8.23
C GLU A 182 20.82 -5.87 8.55
N SER A 183 19.49 -5.77 8.36
CA SER A 183 18.67 -4.59 8.68
C SER A 183 18.00 -4.69 10.06
N VAL A 184 18.22 -5.76 10.83
CA VAL A 184 17.60 -5.93 12.16
C VAL A 184 18.36 -5.13 13.21
N VAL A 185 17.90 -3.91 13.47
CA VAL A 185 18.43 -3.04 14.55
C VAL A 185 17.94 -3.53 15.94
N PRO A 186 18.81 -3.55 16.97
CA PRO A 186 18.44 -3.93 18.34
C PRO A 186 17.31 -3.08 18.94
N LYS A 187 16.47 -3.70 19.75
CA LYS A 187 15.25 -3.07 20.31
C LYS A 187 15.32 -2.97 21.83
N ARG A 188 14.53 -2.07 22.43
CA ARG A 188 14.43 -1.90 23.90
C ARG A 188 14.11 -3.21 24.66
N SER A 189 13.52 -4.21 24.00
CA SER A 189 13.22 -5.55 24.53
C SER A 189 14.41 -6.53 24.55
N TRP A 190 15.46 -6.33 23.77
CA TRP A 190 16.64 -7.22 23.72
C TRP A 190 17.42 -7.18 25.04
N CYS A 191 18.16 -8.24 25.41
CA CYS A 191 19.02 -8.20 26.59
C CYS A 191 20.33 -7.44 26.29
N LYS A 192 21.09 -7.04 27.33
CA LYS A 192 22.36 -6.28 27.13
C LYS A 192 23.32 -7.06 26.21
N LYS A 193 23.44 -8.38 26.40
CA LYS A 193 24.33 -9.25 25.63
C LYS A 193 23.96 -9.33 24.15
N ASP A 194 22.67 -9.34 23.81
CA ASP A 194 22.23 -9.40 22.40
C ASP A 194 22.59 -8.10 21.66
N ILE A 195 22.52 -6.95 22.38
CA ILE A 195 22.90 -5.64 21.84
C ILE A 195 24.42 -5.54 21.71
N GLN A 196 25.18 -6.03 22.70
CA GLN A 196 26.64 -6.10 22.62
C GLN A 196 27.11 -6.99 21.46
N LYS A 197 26.53 -8.19 21.33
CA LYS A 197 26.79 -9.06 20.18
C LYS A 197 26.46 -8.37 18.85
N TRP A 198 25.32 -7.69 18.73
CA TRP A 198 24.99 -6.98 17.49
C TRP A 198 26.05 -5.93 17.14
N LEU A 199 26.54 -5.18 18.13
CA LEU A 199 27.62 -4.20 17.95
C LEU A 199 28.94 -4.89 17.54
N GLU A 200 29.29 -6.04 18.15
CA GLU A 200 30.44 -6.88 17.77
C GLU A 200 30.32 -7.38 16.31
N ASP A 201 29.17 -7.94 15.94
CA ASP A 201 28.87 -8.43 14.58
C ASP A 201 28.96 -7.28 13.55
N HIS A 202 28.65 -6.03 13.95
CA HIS A 202 28.78 -4.82 13.13
C HIS A 202 30.15 -4.11 13.27
N ASN A 203 31.12 -4.72 13.97
CA ASN A 203 32.47 -4.18 14.21
C ASN A 203 32.50 -2.82 14.98
N LEU A 204 31.44 -2.51 15.72
CA LEU A 204 31.26 -1.28 16.49
C LEU A 204 31.83 -1.44 17.91
N LYS A 205 32.82 -0.62 18.26
CA LYS A 205 33.41 -0.61 19.61
C LYS A 205 32.49 0.08 20.62
N PHE A 206 32.35 -0.53 21.79
CA PHE A 206 31.66 0.04 22.95
C PHE A 206 32.52 -0.11 24.22
N ASN A 207 32.09 0.54 25.31
CA ASN A 207 32.67 0.36 26.65
C ASN A 207 31.93 -0.79 27.37
N ASP A 208 32.66 -1.75 27.95
CA ASP A 208 32.06 -2.89 28.67
C ASP A 208 31.12 -2.45 29.81
N HIS A 209 31.45 -1.33 30.46
CA HIS A 209 30.66 -0.73 31.54
C HIS A 209 29.43 0.04 31.05
N ALA A 210 29.29 0.30 29.74
CA ALA A 210 28.18 1.07 29.19
C ALA A 210 26.82 0.47 29.57
N VAL A 211 25.85 1.33 29.87
CA VAL A 211 24.49 0.91 30.20
C VAL A 211 23.72 0.52 28.93
N LYS A 212 22.65 -0.25 29.11
CA LYS A 212 21.80 -0.73 28.00
C LYS A 212 21.27 0.42 27.10
N ALA A 213 21.05 1.60 27.66
CA ALA A 213 20.61 2.78 26.91
C ALA A 213 21.67 3.27 25.92
N GLU A 214 22.92 3.48 26.37
CA GLU A 214 24.04 3.93 25.53
C GLU A 214 24.33 2.94 24.40
N LEU A 215 24.28 1.63 24.69
CA LEU A 215 24.47 0.58 23.68
C LEU A 215 23.35 0.57 22.63
N LEU A 216 22.09 0.81 23.03
CA LEU A 216 20.99 0.96 22.09
C LEU A 216 21.10 2.24 21.26
N GLU A 217 21.54 3.34 21.87
CA GLU A 217 21.76 4.60 21.16
C GLU A 217 22.89 4.48 20.13
N LEU A 218 24.00 3.85 20.49
CA LEU A 218 25.10 3.54 19.58
C LEU A 218 24.63 2.66 18.41
N ALA A 219 23.82 1.62 18.69
CA ALA A 219 23.29 0.74 17.65
C ALA A 219 22.31 1.46 16.71
N VAL A 220 21.44 2.34 17.23
CA VAL A 220 20.52 3.15 16.42
C VAL A 220 21.26 4.21 15.59
N LYS A 221 22.31 4.85 16.14
CA LYS A 221 23.14 5.83 15.42
C LYS A 221 23.95 5.23 14.27
N ASN A 222 24.24 3.93 14.32
CA ASN A 222 24.96 3.18 13.28
C ASN A 222 24.05 2.21 12.51
N ALA A 223 22.73 2.39 12.58
CA ALA A 223 21.78 1.57 11.85
C ALA A 223 21.88 1.82 10.34
N THR A 224 21.87 0.73 9.56
CA THR A 224 21.72 0.77 8.10
C THR A 224 20.30 1.23 7.69
N PRO A 225 20.13 1.77 6.47
CA PRO A 225 18.80 1.93 5.88
C PRO A 225 18.05 0.60 5.86
N LYS A 226 16.76 0.62 6.22
CA LYS A 226 15.94 -0.60 6.33
C LYS A 226 15.74 -1.24 4.96
N GLU A 227 16.29 -2.43 4.79
CA GLU A 227 16.01 -3.30 3.65
C GLU A 227 15.03 -4.41 4.07
N PHE A 228 14.05 -4.69 3.22
CA PHE A 228 13.03 -5.71 3.45
C PHE A 228 13.23 -6.91 2.52
N LYS A 229 12.96 -8.12 3.01
CA LYS A 229 13.09 -9.37 2.23
C LYS A 229 12.21 -9.35 0.97
N THR A 230 11.04 -8.70 1.05
CA THR A 230 10.12 -8.49 -0.08
C THR A 230 10.78 -7.74 -1.23
N ASP A 231 11.52 -6.69 -0.87
CA ASP A 231 12.11 -5.74 -1.80
C ASP A 231 13.33 -6.38 -2.46
N VAL A 232 14.15 -7.10 -1.69
CA VAL A 232 15.26 -7.91 -2.21
C VAL A 232 14.76 -9.03 -3.14
N ALA A 233 13.62 -9.65 -2.84
CA ALA A 233 13.02 -10.66 -3.71
C ALA A 233 12.52 -10.08 -5.03
N ALA A 234 11.86 -8.91 -5.01
CA ALA A 234 11.37 -8.25 -6.22
C ALA A 234 12.48 -7.58 -7.05
N ALA A 235 13.49 -6.98 -6.39
CA ALA A 235 14.59 -6.29 -7.03
C ALA A 235 15.50 -7.22 -7.85
N GLN A 236 15.60 -8.51 -7.49
CA GLN A 236 16.23 -9.55 -8.33
C GLN A 236 15.62 -9.62 -9.74
N PHE A 237 14.34 -9.28 -9.87
CA PHE A 237 13.60 -9.21 -11.13
C PHE A 237 13.44 -7.77 -11.64
N SER A 238 14.22 -6.81 -11.14
CA SER A 238 14.07 -5.38 -11.47
C SER A 238 12.63 -4.87 -11.28
N ILE A 239 11.94 -5.34 -10.23
CA ILE A 239 10.60 -4.89 -9.85
C ILE A 239 10.72 -4.01 -8.60
N GLU A 240 10.10 -2.84 -8.63
CA GLU A 240 10.10 -1.89 -7.52
C GLU A 240 8.96 -2.19 -6.54
N ILE A 241 9.22 -2.10 -5.23
CA ILE A 241 8.18 -2.20 -4.19
C ILE A 241 7.86 -0.81 -3.68
N VAL A 242 6.63 -0.36 -3.90
CA VAL A 242 6.10 0.90 -3.37
C VAL A 242 5.21 0.58 -2.19
N ARG A 243 5.36 1.30 -1.07
CA ARG A 243 4.50 1.13 0.12
C ARG A 243 3.58 2.32 0.28
N LEU A 244 2.32 2.04 0.58
CA LEU A 244 1.34 3.07 0.93
C LEU A 244 1.72 3.80 2.24
N PRO A 245 1.22 5.02 2.49
CA PRO A 245 1.34 5.67 3.79
C PRO A 245 0.69 4.84 4.93
N TYR A 246 1.26 4.92 6.13
CA TYR A 246 0.81 4.09 7.25
C TYR A 246 -0.63 4.43 7.67
N ARG A 247 -1.52 3.42 7.65
CA ARG A 247 -2.99 3.49 7.86
C ARG A 247 -3.83 4.06 6.70
N HIS A 248 -3.24 4.43 5.57
CA HIS A 248 -4.00 4.92 4.40
C HIS A 248 -4.39 3.77 3.45
N SER A 249 -5.11 2.76 3.95
CA SER A 249 -5.66 1.68 3.10
C SER A 249 -6.75 2.15 2.13
N THR A 250 -7.27 3.37 2.31
CA THR A 250 -8.12 4.06 1.32
C THR A 250 -7.38 4.43 0.04
N LEU A 251 -6.04 4.44 0.05
CA LEU A 251 -5.19 4.60 -1.13
C LEU A 251 -4.83 3.27 -1.80
N ASN A 252 -5.54 2.18 -1.46
CA ASN A 252 -5.27 0.84 -2.00
C ASN A 252 -6.40 0.37 -2.94
N PRO A 253 -6.23 0.42 -4.28
CA PRO A 253 -7.30 0.09 -5.23
C PRO A 253 -7.89 -1.31 -5.04
N ILE A 254 -7.07 -2.27 -4.59
CA ILE A 254 -7.49 -3.66 -4.39
C ILE A 254 -8.45 -3.82 -3.20
N GLU A 255 -8.48 -2.92 -2.21
CA GLU A 255 -9.46 -2.95 -1.11
C GLU A 255 -10.89 -2.69 -1.58
N LEU A 256 -11.06 -1.87 -2.63
CA LEU A 256 -12.36 -1.68 -3.29
C LEU A 256 -12.81 -2.99 -3.94
N SER A 257 -11.90 -3.64 -4.67
CA SER A 257 -12.12 -4.97 -5.27
C SER A 257 -12.39 -6.06 -4.22
N TRP A 258 -11.79 -5.97 -3.04
CA TRP A 258 -12.08 -6.85 -1.91
C TRP A 258 -13.47 -6.62 -1.32
N ASN A 259 -13.97 -5.38 -1.31
CA ASN A 259 -15.33 -5.10 -0.86
C ASN A 259 -16.38 -5.61 -1.86
N THR A 260 -16.15 -5.45 -3.16
CA THR A 260 -17.02 -6.00 -4.20
C THR A 260 -16.96 -7.52 -4.28
N LEU A 261 -15.79 -8.16 -4.15
CA LEU A 261 -15.65 -9.61 -4.00
C LEU A 261 -16.45 -10.14 -2.80
N LYS A 262 -16.30 -9.52 -1.62
CA LYS A 262 -17.02 -9.91 -0.40
C LYS A 262 -18.53 -9.72 -0.53
N GLN A 263 -19.01 -8.80 -1.39
CA GLN A 263 -20.42 -8.63 -1.71
C GLN A 263 -20.91 -9.69 -2.71
N TYR A 264 -20.19 -9.91 -3.80
CA TYR A 264 -20.52 -10.95 -4.80
C TYR A 264 -20.58 -12.35 -4.18
N VAL A 265 -19.61 -12.71 -3.33
CA VAL A 265 -19.61 -13.99 -2.60
C VAL A 265 -20.78 -14.06 -1.59
N ARG A 266 -21.19 -12.93 -0.98
CA ARG A 266 -22.33 -12.88 -0.06
C ARG A 266 -23.65 -13.14 -0.77
N ASP A 267 -23.83 -12.60 -1.96
CA ASP A 267 -25.10 -12.67 -2.69
C ASP A 267 -25.28 -13.99 -3.44
N ASN A 268 -24.20 -14.61 -3.90
CA ASN A 268 -24.24 -15.85 -4.70
C ASN A 268 -23.99 -17.15 -3.90
N ASN A 269 -23.46 -17.08 -2.67
CA ASN A 269 -23.22 -18.27 -1.83
C ASN A 269 -24.50 -18.82 -1.21
N THR A 270 -25.29 -19.50 -2.03
CA THR A 270 -26.58 -20.13 -1.68
C THR A 270 -26.42 -21.50 -1.00
N THR A 271 -25.29 -22.18 -1.20
CA THR A 271 -25.04 -23.55 -0.69
C THR A 271 -24.30 -23.58 0.64
N TYR A 272 -23.62 -22.48 1.01
CA TYR A 272 -22.75 -22.33 2.19
C TYR A 272 -21.57 -23.32 2.25
N ARG A 273 -21.23 -24.01 1.14
CA ARG A 273 -20.12 -24.98 1.09
C ARG A 273 -18.78 -24.30 0.84
N SER A 274 -17.73 -24.81 1.49
CA SER A 274 -16.37 -24.24 1.35
C SER A 274 -15.83 -24.24 -0.08
N ASN A 275 -16.14 -25.27 -0.88
CA ASN A 275 -15.67 -25.36 -2.28
C ASN A 275 -16.38 -24.36 -3.18
N ASP A 276 -17.67 -24.13 -2.95
CA ASP A 276 -18.48 -23.24 -3.78
C ASP A 276 -18.05 -21.78 -3.55
N VAL A 277 -17.58 -21.44 -2.34
CA VAL A 277 -16.91 -20.16 -2.06
C VAL A 277 -15.59 -20.01 -2.83
N TYR A 278 -14.78 -21.08 -2.97
CA TYR A 278 -13.57 -21.03 -3.82
C TYR A 278 -13.95 -20.72 -5.28
N ASN A 279 -14.94 -21.45 -5.82
CA ASN A 279 -15.42 -21.26 -7.17
C ASN A 279 -15.90 -19.81 -7.39
N LEU A 280 -16.70 -19.26 -6.47
CA LEU A 280 -17.19 -17.88 -6.53
C LEU A 280 -16.07 -16.83 -6.44
N ILE A 281 -14.98 -17.10 -5.71
CA ILE A 281 -13.79 -16.22 -5.71
C ILE A 281 -13.11 -16.25 -7.09
N THR A 282 -12.90 -17.43 -7.67
CA THR A 282 -12.28 -17.56 -9.00
C THR A 282 -13.14 -16.98 -10.12
N GLU A 283 -14.46 -17.17 -10.07
CA GLU A 283 -15.43 -16.60 -11.00
C GLU A 283 -15.43 -15.08 -10.91
N TYR A 284 -15.51 -14.52 -9.68
CA TYR A 284 -15.43 -13.08 -9.48
C TYR A 284 -14.15 -12.48 -10.06
N MET A 285 -12.98 -13.07 -9.74
CA MET A 285 -11.69 -12.55 -10.22
C MET A 285 -11.55 -12.58 -11.74
N ALA A 286 -12.06 -13.63 -12.40
CA ALA A 286 -12.12 -13.70 -13.86
C ALA A 286 -13.15 -12.72 -14.47
N SER A 287 -14.15 -12.29 -13.70
CA SER A 287 -15.20 -11.34 -14.15
C SER A 287 -14.83 -9.86 -14.00
N VAL A 288 -13.76 -9.51 -13.26
CA VAL A 288 -13.32 -8.10 -13.12
C VAL A 288 -12.64 -7.64 -14.40
N ASP A 289 -13.43 -7.01 -15.27
CA ASP A 289 -12.96 -6.41 -16.51
C ASP A 289 -12.16 -5.12 -16.28
N LYS A 290 -11.49 -4.66 -17.34
CA LYS A 290 -10.75 -3.39 -17.39
C LYS A 290 -11.58 -2.20 -16.89
N LYS A 291 -12.88 -2.16 -17.18
CA LYS A 291 -13.75 -1.03 -16.83
C LYS A 291 -14.00 -0.98 -15.32
N LEU A 292 -14.31 -2.12 -14.70
CA LEU A 292 -14.47 -2.23 -13.26
C LEU A 292 -13.14 -2.00 -12.54
N ALA A 293 -12.06 -2.62 -13.01
CA ALA A 293 -10.72 -2.44 -12.45
C ALA A 293 -10.28 -0.97 -12.48
N THR A 294 -10.33 -0.31 -13.65
CA THR A 294 -10.01 1.13 -13.80
C THR A 294 -10.84 2.01 -12.84
N SER A 295 -12.11 1.66 -12.56
CA SER A 295 -12.94 2.43 -11.61
C SER A 295 -12.41 2.40 -10.17
N PHE A 296 -11.70 1.33 -9.76
CA PHE A 296 -11.05 1.27 -8.45
C PHE A 296 -9.84 2.20 -8.37
N PHE A 297 -9.03 2.29 -9.42
CA PHE A 297 -7.89 3.21 -9.49
C PHE A 297 -8.36 4.67 -9.52
N ALA A 298 -9.35 5.01 -10.35
CA ALA A 298 -9.91 6.35 -10.43
C ALA A 298 -10.53 6.84 -9.11
N HIS A 299 -11.11 5.94 -8.30
CA HIS A 299 -11.57 6.29 -6.95
C HIS A 299 -10.41 6.62 -6.01
N VAL A 300 -9.32 5.85 -6.08
CA VAL A 300 -8.11 6.11 -5.27
C VAL A 300 -7.44 7.42 -5.67
N GLU A 301 -7.37 7.74 -6.96
CA GLU A 301 -6.87 9.03 -7.46
C GLU A 301 -7.71 10.21 -6.91
N GLN A 302 -9.03 10.05 -6.82
CA GLN A 302 -9.91 11.07 -6.22
C GLN A 302 -9.67 11.22 -4.70
N VAL A 303 -9.45 10.11 -3.98
CA VAL A 303 -9.11 10.13 -2.55
C VAL A 303 -7.74 10.75 -2.30
N GLU A 304 -6.76 10.46 -3.16
CA GLU A 304 -5.42 11.08 -3.11
C GLU A 304 -5.49 12.58 -3.35
N GLN A 305 -6.21 13.04 -4.38
CA GLN A 305 -6.42 14.47 -4.62
C GLN A 305 -7.08 15.16 -3.42
N THR A 306 -8.02 14.49 -2.74
CA THR A 306 -8.66 15.03 -1.52
C THR A 306 -7.67 15.24 -0.37
N PHE A 307 -6.64 14.38 -0.25
CA PHE A 307 -5.56 14.60 0.72
C PHE A 307 -4.62 15.73 0.29
N ILE A 308 -4.23 15.78 -1.00
CA ILE A 308 -3.36 16.84 -1.54
C ILE A 308 -4.01 18.23 -1.38
N ASP A 309 -5.30 18.35 -1.64
CA ASP A 309 -6.06 19.59 -1.48
C ASP A 309 -6.16 20.00 0.00
N GLY A 310 -6.29 19.01 0.90
CA GLY A 310 -6.28 19.21 2.35
C GLY A 310 -4.93 19.70 2.89
N ASP A 311 -3.83 19.02 2.54
CA ASP A 311 -2.48 19.43 2.92
C ASP A 311 -2.17 20.84 2.39
N SER A 312 -2.56 21.13 1.14
CA SER A 312 -2.35 22.45 0.53
C SER A 312 -3.28 23.55 1.08
N PHE A 313 -4.29 23.20 1.86
CA PHE A 313 -5.07 24.15 2.67
C PHE A 313 -4.35 24.43 4.00
N VAL A 314 -3.82 23.41 4.68
CA VAL A 314 -3.05 23.58 5.92
C VAL A 314 -1.82 24.48 5.70
N GLU A 315 -1.03 24.22 4.65
CA GLU A 315 0.18 24.99 4.29
C GLU A 315 -0.11 26.47 3.94
N LYS A 316 -1.36 26.86 3.66
CA LYS A 316 -1.73 28.22 3.22
C LYS A 316 -2.57 29.01 4.21
N GLU A 317 -3.49 28.34 4.89
CA GLU A 317 -4.57 28.97 5.67
C GLU A 317 -4.49 28.61 7.18
N ILE A 318 -3.50 27.82 7.60
CA ILE A 318 -3.30 27.43 9.02
C ILE A 318 -1.86 27.63 9.47
N GLU A 319 -0.86 27.21 8.67
CA GLU A 319 0.55 27.41 9.04
C GLU A 319 0.97 28.88 9.25
N PRO A 320 0.42 29.89 8.52
CA PRO A 320 0.75 31.31 8.79
C PRO A 320 0.26 31.82 10.16
N ASP A 321 -1.00 31.55 10.52
CA ASP A 321 -1.62 31.99 11.78
C ASP A 321 -0.84 31.47 13.00
N LEU A 322 -0.29 30.24 12.91
CA LEU A 322 0.54 29.62 13.94
C LEU A 322 1.92 30.27 14.12
N VAL A 323 2.34 31.18 13.24
CA VAL A 323 3.60 31.94 13.36
C VAL A 323 3.37 33.30 13.98
N GLU A 324 2.27 33.99 13.69
CA GLU A 324 1.99 35.34 14.22
C GLU A 324 1.69 35.33 15.73
N GLU A 325 1.15 34.24 16.29
CA GLU A 325 0.92 34.10 17.75
C GLU A 325 2.22 33.87 18.57
N SER A 326 3.41 33.95 17.94
CA SER A 326 4.72 33.74 18.61
C SER A 326 5.56 35.00 18.83
N THR A 327 5.01 36.20 18.59
CA THR A 327 5.65 37.45 19.03
C THR A 327 5.32 37.73 20.51
N ASP A 328 5.99 37.02 21.42
CA ASP A 328 6.08 37.43 22.82
C ASP A 328 6.58 38.88 22.87
N THR A 329 5.84 39.76 23.56
CA THR A 329 6.30 41.12 23.85
C THR A 329 7.35 41.06 24.94
N GLU A 330 8.62 41.22 24.56
CA GLU A 330 9.70 41.54 25.50
C GLU A 330 9.44 42.95 26.07
N ASP A 331 8.70 43.01 27.18
CA ASP A 331 8.60 44.21 28.02
C ASP A 331 9.96 44.43 28.72
N ASP A 332 10.74 45.39 28.22
CA ASP A 332 11.99 45.86 28.85
C ASP A 332 11.68 46.62 30.15
N ASP A 333 11.65 45.91 31.29
CA ASP A 333 11.67 46.51 32.63
C ASP A 333 13.06 47.13 32.92
N GLU A 334 13.26 48.42 32.59
CA GLU A 334 14.41 49.22 33.03
C GLU A 334 14.31 49.60 34.53
N ASP A 335 14.94 48.80 35.42
CA ASP A 335 15.14 49.13 36.85
C ASP A 335 16.39 50.04 37.07
N GLU A 336 16.27 51.04 37.96
CA GLU A 336 17.30 52.07 38.30
C GLU A 336 18.44 51.61 39.25
#